data_AF-A0A7C4C7Z9-F1
#
_entry.id   AF-A0A7C4C7Z9-F1
#
_cell.length_a   1.000
_cell.length_b   1.000
_cell.length_c   1.000
_cell.angle_alpha   90.00
_cell.angle_beta   90.00
_cell.angle_gamma   90.00
#
_symmetry.space_group_name_H-M   'P 1'
#
loop_
_entity.id
_entity.type
_entity.pdbx_description
1 polymer ?
#
loop_
_entity_poly.entity_id
_entity_poly.type
_entity_poly.pdbx_seq_one_letter_code
_entity_poly.pdbx_strand_id
1 'polypeptide(L)'
;MAEHDFDPRLLDLHLGHLSTDEQAALQREIAARPELQAQNRVLADALAALRALESVPPARDLAQRIASRVRAAGPAPRVVRPRDALTDFIEQRSERVIRIGYLRDVIAAAALIVLAVGVGVPGLMHMRERSQRLGCSHNLAQLGQGVQQYAGMFNASLPFAGWNGRSSWQPSREPGVELVPNRRHMYPLLRLAYVSDPRLFICPGQRDVPMPRGLVAQRWDFPEARNVSYAYQNMAGVRPSAQSDPRLPILADNNPLFDDGLPLFDARRIRWGDPAQANSNAHGGAGQNLLTLRGEVIWITTPTQGVDGDNIWTLNHVTEYTGREGPQTPTDAHLLK
;
A
#
# COMPACT_ATOMS: atom_id res chain seq x y z
N MET A 1 11.35 -9.73 -22.09
CA MET A 1 11.31 -11.05 -21.44
C MET A 1 9.97 -11.14 -20.74
N ALA A 2 9.06 -11.99 -21.24
CA ALA A 2 7.81 -12.26 -20.54
C ALA A 2 8.12 -13.06 -19.27
N GLU A 3 7.58 -12.61 -18.15
CA GLU A 3 7.66 -13.25 -16.84
C GLU A 3 6.82 -14.52 -16.93
N HIS A 4 7.45 -15.67 -17.15
CA HIS A 4 6.75 -16.95 -17.22
C HIS A 4 6.48 -17.43 -15.80
N ASP A 5 5.23 -17.32 -15.38
CA ASP A 5 4.76 -17.84 -14.10
C ASP A 5 4.97 -19.37 -14.03
N PHE A 6 5.27 -19.87 -12.83
CA PHE A 6 5.52 -21.29 -12.59
C PHE A 6 4.20 -22.07 -12.62
N ASP A 7 4.14 -23.22 -13.31
CA ASP A 7 2.94 -24.07 -13.29
C ASP A 7 2.93 -24.98 -12.04
N PRO A 8 2.04 -24.74 -11.06
CA PRO A 8 2.00 -25.49 -9.80
C PRO A 8 1.69 -26.98 -9.99
N ARG A 9 1.03 -27.35 -11.10
CA ARG A 9 0.68 -28.76 -11.38
C ARG A 9 1.91 -29.64 -11.56
N LEU A 10 3.06 -29.06 -11.91
CA LEU A 10 4.34 -29.76 -12.00
C LEU A 10 4.78 -30.30 -10.63
N LEU A 11 4.51 -29.57 -9.54
CA LEU A 11 4.85 -30.02 -8.19
C LEU A 11 3.96 -31.20 -7.76
N ASP A 12 2.65 -31.10 -8.01
CA ASP A 12 1.71 -32.18 -7.69
C ASP A 12 2.00 -33.46 -8.48
N LEU A 13 2.52 -33.34 -9.72
CA LEU A 13 3.01 -34.47 -10.49
C LEU A 13 4.18 -35.18 -9.79
N HIS A 14 5.18 -34.44 -9.31
CA HIS A 14 6.35 -35.02 -8.64
C HIS A 14 6.06 -35.59 -7.23
N LEU A 15 5.04 -35.05 -6.55
CA LEU A 15 4.58 -35.53 -5.24
C LEU A 15 3.58 -36.70 -5.33
N GLY A 16 3.09 -37.03 -6.53
CA GLY A 16 2.14 -38.12 -6.73
C GLY A 16 0.72 -37.78 -6.27
N HIS A 17 0.34 -36.50 -6.27
CA HIS A 17 -0.98 -36.04 -5.85
C HIS A 17 -2.02 -36.03 -6.99
N LEU A 18 -1.57 -36.14 -8.24
CA LEU A 18 -2.45 -36.18 -9.42
C LEU A 18 -3.01 -37.59 -9.67
N SER A 19 -4.25 -37.68 -10.16
CA SER A 19 -4.82 -38.93 -10.65
C SER A 19 -4.10 -39.42 -11.92
N THR A 20 -4.22 -40.70 -12.25
CA THR A 20 -3.56 -41.30 -13.44
C THR A 20 -3.91 -40.56 -14.74
N ASP A 21 -5.14 -40.09 -14.89
CA ASP A 21 -5.62 -39.37 -16.07
C ASP A 21 -5.02 -37.95 -16.15
N GLU A 22 -4.95 -37.25 -15.02
CA GLU A 22 -4.34 -35.91 -14.92
C GLU A 22 -2.83 -35.96 -15.17
N GLN A 23 -2.15 -37.00 -14.66
CA GLN A 23 -0.73 -37.23 -14.91
C GLN A 23 -0.48 -37.42 -16.41
N ALA A 24 -1.27 -38.26 -17.09
CA ALA A 24 -1.13 -38.52 -18.52
C ALA A 24 -1.42 -37.26 -19.36
N ALA A 25 -2.42 -36.47 -18.98
CA ALA A 25 -2.72 -35.19 -19.64
C ALA A 25 -1.58 -34.19 -19.50
N LEU A 26 -1.08 -33.97 -18.27
CA LEU A 26 -0.01 -33.03 -18.00
C LEU A 26 1.32 -33.46 -18.65
N GLN A 27 1.62 -34.76 -18.70
CA GLN A 27 2.81 -35.27 -19.39
C GLN A 27 2.77 -34.97 -20.91
N ARG A 28 1.58 -35.05 -21.54
CA ARG A 28 1.42 -34.64 -22.94
C ARG A 28 1.62 -33.13 -23.12
N GLU A 29 1.12 -32.32 -22.19
CA GLU A 29 1.34 -30.86 -22.21
C GLU A 29 2.82 -30.49 -22.06
N ILE A 30 3.52 -31.16 -21.14
CA ILE A 30 4.98 -31.01 -20.96
C ILE A 30 5.70 -31.38 -22.26
N ALA A 31 5.34 -32.50 -22.90
CA ALA A 31 5.97 -32.91 -24.16
C ALA A 31 5.76 -31.88 -25.30
N ALA A 32 4.63 -31.17 -25.30
CA ALA A 32 4.30 -30.19 -26.34
C ALA A 32 4.90 -28.79 -26.11
N ARG A 33 5.21 -28.41 -24.86
CA ARG A 33 5.62 -27.03 -24.50
C ARG A 33 7.05 -26.98 -23.96
N PRO A 34 8.02 -26.37 -24.68
CA PRO A 34 9.41 -26.25 -24.23
C PRO A 34 9.58 -25.54 -22.88
N GLU A 35 8.74 -24.54 -22.59
CA GLU A 35 8.74 -23.82 -21.30
C GLU A 35 8.43 -24.76 -20.12
N LEU A 36 7.41 -25.62 -20.25
CA LEU A 36 7.04 -26.59 -19.23
C LEU A 36 8.09 -27.70 -19.08
N GLN A 37 8.78 -28.06 -20.16
CA GLN A 37 9.92 -28.99 -20.09
C GLN A 37 11.05 -28.41 -19.26
N ALA A 38 11.40 -27.14 -19.49
CA ALA A 38 12.43 -26.45 -18.73
C ALA A 38 12.07 -26.36 -17.24
N GLN A 39 10.84 -25.95 -16.91
CA GLN A 39 10.35 -25.90 -15.53
C GLN A 39 10.33 -27.29 -14.87
N ASN A 40 9.83 -28.31 -15.57
CA ASN A 40 9.77 -29.68 -15.06
C ASN A 40 11.17 -30.25 -14.78
N ARG A 41 12.16 -29.96 -15.64
CA ARG A 41 13.55 -30.37 -15.45
C ARG A 41 14.17 -29.70 -14.23
N VAL A 42 14.02 -28.37 -14.09
CA VAL A 42 14.53 -27.63 -12.92
C VAL A 42 13.95 -28.19 -11.62
N LEU A 43 12.65 -28.50 -11.61
CA LEU A 43 11.97 -29.07 -10.45
C LEU A 43 12.45 -30.50 -10.14
N ALA A 44 12.63 -31.34 -11.16
CA ALA A 44 13.18 -32.69 -11.00
C ALA A 44 14.59 -32.66 -10.41
N ASP A 45 15.45 -31.77 -10.89
CA ASP A 45 16.82 -31.59 -10.40
C ASP A 45 16.84 -31.14 -8.93
N ALA A 46 15.96 -30.20 -8.54
CA ALA A 46 15.84 -29.74 -7.16
C ALA A 46 15.36 -30.84 -6.21
N LEU A 47 14.37 -31.64 -6.62
CA LEU A 47 13.86 -32.75 -5.81
C LEU A 47 14.87 -33.90 -5.71
N ALA A 48 15.65 -34.15 -6.77
CA ALA A 48 16.74 -35.11 -6.73
C ALA A 48 17.81 -34.68 -5.70
N ALA A 49 18.17 -33.40 -5.66
CA ALA A 49 19.10 -32.87 -4.65
C ALA A 49 18.57 -33.04 -3.21
N LEU A 50 17.27 -32.84 -2.99
CA LEU A 50 16.65 -33.07 -1.67
C LEU A 50 16.64 -34.55 -1.28
N ARG A 51 16.42 -35.46 -2.24
CA ARG A 51 16.47 -36.91 -2.00
C ARG A 51 17.90 -37.42 -1.77
N ALA A 52 18.90 -36.69 -2.27
CA ALA A 52 20.32 -36.99 -2.04
C ALA A 52 20.80 -36.59 -0.63
N LEU A 53 20.00 -35.84 0.14
CA LEU A 53 20.29 -35.60 1.55
C LEU A 53 20.16 -36.92 2.32
N GLU A 54 21.28 -37.43 2.83
CA GLU A 54 21.30 -38.64 3.65
C GLU A 54 20.33 -38.49 4.83
N SER A 55 19.36 -39.41 4.90
CA SER A 55 18.52 -39.52 6.07
C SER A 55 19.37 -40.07 7.21
N VAL A 56 19.69 -39.20 8.18
CA VAL A 56 20.31 -39.65 9.43
C VAL A 56 19.29 -40.57 10.11
N PRO A 57 19.60 -41.86 10.33
CA PRO A 57 18.67 -42.75 11.00
C PRO A 57 18.35 -42.16 12.39
N PRO A 58 17.06 -42.14 12.79
CA PRO A 58 16.70 -41.60 14.09
C PRO A 58 17.46 -42.34 15.20
N ALA A 59 17.75 -41.63 16.29
CA ALA A 59 18.38 -42.23 17.44
C ALA A 59 17.61 -43.49 17.86
N ARG A 60 18.34 -44.60 18.10
CA ARG A 60 17.74 -45.93 18.35
C ARG A 60 16.77 -45.95 19.54
N ASP A 61 16.91 -45.00 20.45
CA ASP A 61 16.11 -44.84 21.67
C ASP A 61 14.91 -43.89 21.51
N LEU A 62 14.70 -43.28 20.34
CA LEU A 62 13.65 -42.29 20.12
C LEU A 62 12.26 -42.85 20.47
N ALA A 63 11.96 -44.07 20.00
CA ALA A 63 10.70 -44.74 20.30
C ALA A 63 10.53 -45.01 21.80
N GLN A 64 11.61 -45.41 22.47
CA GLN A 64 11.63 -45.64 23.92
C GLN A 64 11.44 -44.35 24.71
N ARG A 65 12.06 -43.24 24.28
CA ARG A 65 11.88 -41.90 24.88
C ARG A 65 10.48 -41.35 24.71
N ILE A 66 9.87 -41.56 23.55
CA ILE A 66 8.47 -41.16 23.32
C ILE A 66 7.55 -42.02 24.21
N ALA A 67 7.74 -43.33 24.21
CA ALA A 67 6.95 -44.24 25.04
C ALA A 67 7.12 -43.96 26.55
N SER A 68 8.33 -43.62 27.01
CA SER A 68 8.57 -43.24 28.41
C SER A 68 7.87 -41.92 28.75
N ARG A 69 7.86 -40.95 27.83
CA ARG A 69 7.17 -39.67 28.04
C ARG A 69 5.65 -39.82 28.06
N VAL A 70 5.09 -40.69 27.22
CA VAL A 70 3.65 -41.04 27.23
C VAL A 70 3.28 -41.77 28.51
N ARG A 71 4.11 -42.70 28.99
CA ARG A 71 3.89 -43.38 30.29
C ARG A 71 3.98 -42.41 31.47
N ALA A 72 4.92 -41.46 31.43
CA ALA A 72 5.08 -40.44 32.46
C ALA A 72 3.92 -39.42 32.50
N ALA A 73 3.23 -39.20 31.37
CA ALA A 73 2.07 -38.32 31.30
C ALA A 73 0.80 -38.91 31.99
N GLY A 74 0.84 -40.18 32.41
CA GLY A 74 -0.26 -40.85 33.09
C GLY A 74 -1.45 -41.17 32.17
N PRO A 75 -2.37 -42.05 32.61
CA PRO A 75 -3.59 -42.32 31.87
C PRO A 75 -4.51 -41.09 31.91
N ALA A 76 -5.07 -40.71 30.76
CA ALA A 76 -6.08 -39.67 30.68
C ALA A 76 -7.26 -40.00 31.61
N PRO A 77 -7.82 -39.02 32.35
CA PRO A 77 -8.91 -39.28 33.28
C PRO A 77 -10.11 -39.91 32.55
N ARG A 78 -10.44 -41.15 32.91
CA ARG A 78 -11.65 -41.85 32.46
C ARG A 78 -12.82 -41.36 33.30
N VAL A 79 -13.70 -40.56 32.70
CA VAL A 79 -15.02 -40.27 33.26
C VAL A 79 -15.87 -41.53 33.16
N VAL A 80 -16.03 -42.25 34.26
CA VAL A 80 -16.97 -43.37 34.38
C VAL A 80 -18.31 -42.80 34.85
N ARG A 81 -19.33 -42.79 33.98
CA ARG A 81 -20.70 -42.48 34.40
C ARG A 81 -21.37 -43.74 34.95
N PRO A 82 -22.19 -43.65 36.01
CA PRO A 82 -23.07 -44.74 36.43
C PRO A 82 -24.06 -45.08 35.31
N ARG A 83 -24.36 -46.37 35.13
CA ARG A 83 -25.33 -46.86 34.15
C ARG A 83 -26.74 -46.47 34.58
N ASP A 84 -27.37 -45.58 33.81
CA ASP A 84 -28.80 -45.26 33.95
C ASP A 84 -29.59 -45.95 32.84
N ALA A 85 -30.75 -46.52 33.21
CA ALA A 85 -31.66 -47.29 32.34
C ALA A 85 -32.22 -46.50 31.13
N LEU A 86 -31.94 -45.19 31.05
CA LEU A 86 -32.36 -44.33 29.94
C LEU A 86 -31.52 -44.58 28.66
N THR A 87 -30.37 -45.24 28.78
CA THR A 87 -29.43 -45.47 27.67
C THR A 87 -29.65 -46.78 26.90
N ASP A 88 -30.39 -47.74 27.46
CA ASP A 88 -30.66 -49.04 26.82
C ASP A 88 -31.45 -48.89 25.50
N PHE A 89 -32.25 -47.83 25.38
CA PHE A 89 -33.01 -47.52 24.17
C PHE A 89 -32.14 -46.95 23.04
N ILE A 90 -30.95 -46.44 23.35
CA ILE A 90 -30.00 -45.88 22.36
C ILE A 90 -29.09 -46.97 21.79
N GLU A 91 -28.79 -48.04 22.55
CA GLU A 91 -27.88 -49.10 22.13
C GLU A 91 -28.46 -50.06 21.08
N GLN A 92 -29.78 -50.13 20.90
CA GLN A 92 -30.41 -51.00 19.89
C GLN A 92 -30.50 -50.39 18.49
N ARG A 93 -30.07 -49.14 18.30
CA ARG A 93 -30.10 -48.51 16.98
C ARG A 93 -28.77 -48.67 16.27
N SER A 94 -28.65 -49.78 15.55
CA SER A 94 -27.94 -49.94 14.28
C SER A 94 -26.55 -49.29 14.20
N GLU A 95 -25.53 -50.15 14.13
CA GLU A 95 -24.19 -49.82 13.69
C GLU A 95 -24.18 -49.02 12.37
N ARG A 96 -24.20 -47.70 12.49
CA ARG A 96 -23.39 -46.82 11.65
C ARG A 96 -22.54 -46.00 12.59
N VAL A 97 -21.44 -46.61 13.02
CA VAL A 97 -20.32 -45.87 13.60
C VAL A 97 -19.77 -44.97 12.50
N ILE A 98 -20.33 -43.78 12.36
CA ILE A 98 -19.64 -42.68 11.68
C ILE A 98 -18.46 -42.36 12.60
N ARG A 99 -17.25 -42.78 12.19
CA ARG A 99 -16.01 -42.58 12.92
C ARG A 99 -15.89 -41.11 13.35
N ILE A 100 -15.89 -40.88 14.65
CA ILE A 100 -15.77 -39.56 15.31
C ILE A 100 -14.34 -38.96 15.20
N GLY A 101 -13.49 -39.51 14.34
CA GLY A 101 -12.21 -38.91 13.94
C GLY A 101 -12.42 -37.70 13.02
N TYR A 102 -13.34 -37.83 12.06
CA TYR A 102 -13.59 -36.80 11.06
C TYR A 102 -14.03 -35.47 11.66
N LEU A 103 -14.89 -35.45 12.69
CA LEU A 103 -15.36 -34.18 13.26
C LEU A 103 -14.25 -33.44 14.02
N ARG A 104 -13.36 -34.17 14.71
CA ARG A 104 -12.21 -33.55 15.40
C ARG A 104 -11.20 -33.01 14.42
N ASP A 105 -10.90 -33.76 13.36
CA ASP A 105 -9.99 -33.31 12.30
C ASP A 105 -10.57 -32.13 11.52
N VAL A 106 -11.88 -32.12 11.26
CA VAL A 106 -12.59 -30.98 10.65
C VAL A 106 -12.58 -29.76 11.58
N ILE A 107 -12.82 -29.93 12.88
CA ILE A 107 -12.74 -28.82 13.85
C ILE A 107 -11.30 -28.30 13.96
N ALA A 108 -10.30 -29.18 13.99
CA ALA A 108 -8.89 -28.78 14.05
C ALA A 108 -8.48 -28.03 12.77
N ALA A 109 -8.89 -28.51 11.60
CA ALA A 109 -8.66 -27.83 10.33
C ALA A 109 -9.37 -26.47 10.28
N ALA A 110 -10.64 -26.40 10.70
CA ALA A 110 -11.39 -25.15 10.77
C ALA A 110 -10.74 -24.15 11.74
N ALA A 111 -10.29 -24.61 12.91
CA ALA A 111 -9.58 -23.78 13.87
C ALA A 111 -8.25 -23.25 13.31
N LEU A 112 -7.50 -24.07 12.57
CA LEU A 112 -6.28 -23.65 11.89
C LEU A 112 -6.57 -22.58 10.83
N ILE A 113 -7.61 -22.76 10.01
CA ILE A 113 -8.00 -21.79 8.98
C ILE A 113 -8.44 -20.47 9.63
N VAL A 114 -9.26 -20.53 10.67
CA VAL A 114 -9.70 -19.33 11.41
C VAL A 114 -8.51 -18.61 12.03
N LEU A 115 -7.55 -19.32 12.59
CA LEU A 115 -6.32 -18.73 13.13
C LEU A 115 -5.46 -18.11 12.03
N ALA A 116 -5.24 -18.83 10.93
CA ALA A 116 -4.42 -18.38 9.81
C ALA A 116 -5.02 -17.14 9.13
N VAL A 117 -6.33 -17.14 8.88
CA VAL A 117 -7.02 -15.98 8.29
C VAL A 117 -7.12 -14.84 9.30
N GLY A 118 -7.48 -15.14 10.55
CA GLY A 118 -7.69 -14.16 11.61
C GLY A 118 -6.43 -13.38 11.99
N VAL A 119 -5.25 -14.00 11.95
CA VAL A 119 -3.97 -13.32 12.22
C VAL A 119 -3.26 -12.91 10.94
N GLY A 120 -3.29 -13.76 9.92
CA GLY A 120 -2.55 -13.54 8.67
C GLY A 120 -3.08 -12.37 7.85
N VAL A 121 -4.40 -12.24 7.69
CA VAL A 121 -4.98 -11.16 6.87
C VAL A 121 -4.74 -9.79 7.50
N PRO A 122 -5.03 -9.54 8.79
CA PRO A 122 -4.71 -8.25 9.41
C PRO A 122 -3.21 -7.94 9.37
N GLY A 123 -2.34 -8.95 9.58
CA GLY A 123 -0.89 -8.78 9.47
C GLY A 123 -0.46 -8.30 8.08
N LEU A 124 -0.95 -8.95 7.02
CA LEU A 124 -0.68 -8.55 5.63
C LEU A 124 -1.22 -7.15 5.31
N MET A 125 -2.39 -6.77 5.82
CA MET A 125 -2.95 -5.43 5.64
C MET A 125 -2.08 -4.35 6.29
N HIS A 126 -1.63 -4.56 7.53
CA HIS A 126 -0.73 -3.63 8.21
C HIS A 126 0.62 -3.52 7.51
N MET A 127 1.16 -4.64 7.02
CA MET A 127 2.41 -4.65 6.25
C MET A 127 2.27 -3.87 4.95
N ARG A 128 1.15 -4.05 4.22
CA ARG A 128 0.86 -3.30 2.99
C ARG A 128 0.75 -1.80 3.26
N GLU A 129 0.01 -1.41 4.29
CA GLU A 129 -0.12 0.00 4.66
C GLU A 129 1.23 0.62 5.02
N ARG A 130 2.03 -0.05 5.86
CA ARG A 130 3.38 0.39 6.19
C ARG A 130 4.26 0.51 4.95
N SER A 131 4.20 -0.47 4.05
CA SER A 131 4.94 -0.44 2.78
C SER A 131 4.50 0.72 1.89
N GLN A 132 3.20 1.03 1.83
CA GLN A 132 2.68 2.16 1.08
C GLN A 132 3.17 3.49 1.66
N ARG A 133 3.12 3.67 2.98
CA ARG A 133 3.64 4.87 3.66
C ARG A 133 5.13 5.06 3.40
N LEU A 134 5.94 3.99 3.52
CA LEU A 134 7.37 4.03 3.19
C LEU A 134 7.62 4.36 1.71
N GLY A 135 6.79 3.84 0.81
CA GLY A 135 6.86 4.15 -0.61
C GLY A 135 6.55 5.62 -0.91
N CYS A 136 5.49 6.19 -0.30
CA CYS A 136 5.17 7.61 -0.46
C CYS A 136 6.28 8.50 0.15
N SER A 137 6.83 8.11 1.31
CA SER A 137 7.99 8.78 1.92
C SER A 137 9.22 8.79 1.01
N HIS A 138 9.57 7.64 0.40
CA HIS A 138 10.67 7.55 -0.55
C HIS A 138 10.44 8.44 -1.78
N ASN A 139 9.22 8.40 -2.34
CA ASN A 139 8.85 9.23 -3.50
C ASN A 139 8.99 10.72 -3.19
N LEU A 140 8.49 11.18 -2.03
CA LEU A 140 8.66 12.56 -1.58
C LEU A 140 10.13 12.94 -1.37
N ALA A 141 10.97 12.04 -0.86
CA ALA A 141 12.39 12.31 -0.72
C ALA A 141 13.07 12.50 -2.09
N GLN A 142 12.72 11.67 -3.08
CA GLN A 142 13.21 11.83 -4.46
C GLN A 142 12.71 13.12 -5.12
N LEU A 143 11.42 13.46 -4.92
CA LEU A 143 10.86 14.73 -5.37
C LEU A 143 11.57 15.92 -4.71
N GLY A 144 11.83 15.84 -3.40
CA GLY A 144 12.57 16.85 -2.65
C GLY A 144 13.98 17.07 -3.16
N GLN A 145 14.71 16.00 -3.49
CA GLN A 145 16.01 16.11 -4.17
C GLN A 145 15.89 16.85 -5.51
N GLY A 146 14.86 16.54 -6.31
CA GLY A 146 14.57 17.27 -7.55
C GLY A 146 14.25 18.75 -7.32
N VAL A 147 13.47 19.08 -6.28
CA VAL A 147 13.19 20.47 -5.88
C VAL A 147 14.48 21.21 -5.53
N GLN A 148 15.38 20.61 -4.75
CA GLN A 148 16.65 21.24 -4.38
C GLN A 148 17.55 21.48 -5.60
N GLN A 149 17.64 20.51 -6.51
CA GLN A 149 18.40 20.65 -7.75
C GLN A 149 17.83 21.76 -8.65
N TYR A 150 16.50 21.83 -8.75
CA TYR A 150 15.82 22.91 -9.46
C TYR A 150 16.15 24.26 -8.82
N ALA A 151 15.98 24.40 -7.51
CA ALA A 151 16.24 25.66 -6.82
C ALA A 151 17.70 26.12 -6.95
N GLY A 152 18.66 25.19 -6.96
CA GLY A 152 20.08 25.49 -7.22
C GLY A 152 20.34 26.09 -8.60
N MET A 153 19.52 25.77 -9.61
CA MET A 153 19.64 26.30 -10.97
C MET A 153 18.81 27.58 -11.20
N PHE A 154 17.69 27.73 -10.50
CA PHE A 154 16.70 28.79 -10.72
C PHE A 154 16.70 29.87 -9.63
N ASN A 155 17.90 30.36 -9.24
CA ASN A 155 18.07 31.45 -8.27
C ASN A 155 17.29 31.24 -6.95
N ALA A 156 17.41 30.04 -6.37
CA ALA A 156 16.68 29.61 -5.18
C ALA A 156 15.15 29.58 -5.32
N SER A 157 14.58 29.76 -6.52
CA SER A 157 13.14 29.60 -6.73
C SER A 157 12.76 28.14 -6.63
N LEU A 158 11.67 27.86 -5.92
CA LEU A 158 11.03 26.55 -6.00
C LEU A 158 10.38 26.35 -7.38
N PRO A 159 10.11 25.10 -7.80
CA PRO A 159 9.39 24.80 -9.02
C PRO A 159 8.13 25.65 -9.17
N PHE A 160 8.06 26.39 -10.28
CA PHE A 160 7.01 27.34 -10.55
C PHE A 160 6.76 27.43 -12.06
N ALA A 161 5.48 27.50 -12.45
CA ALA A 161 5.05 27.42 -13.84
C ALA A 161 4.20 28.62 -14.28
N GLY A 162 4.38 29.75 -13.60
CA GLY A 162 3.68 31.00 -13.88
C GLY A 162 2.36 31.14 -13.13
N TRP A 163 2.04 32.38 -12.78
CA TRP A 163 0.80 32.82 -12.15
C TRP A 163 0.64 34.31 -12.42
N ASN A 164 -0.56 34.75 -12.76
CA ASN A 164 -0.86 36.15 -13.05
C ASN A 164 -2.09 36.62 -12.25
N GLY A 165 -2.43 37.91 -12.32
CA GLY A 165 -3.56 38.48 -11.57
C GLY A 165 -4.95 37.95 -11.98
N ARG A 166 -5.04 37.16 -13.04
CA ARG A 166 -6.24 36.48 -13.52
C ARG A 166 -6.18 34.95 -13.33
N SER A 167 -5.14 34.43 -12.68
CA SER A 167 -5.03 33.01 -12.36
C SER A 167 -5.88 32.66 -11.14
N SER A 168 -6.42 31.44 -11.13
CA SER A 168 -7.13 30.85 -10.00
C SER A 168 -6.81 29.37 -9.92
N TRP A 169 -6.46 28.85 -8.74
CA TRP A 169 -6.22 27.41 -8.55
C TRP A 169 -7.52 26.61 -8.40
N GLN A 170 -8.66 27.29 -8.20
CA GLN A 170 -10.00 26.71 -8.18
C GLN A 170 -10.80 27.16 -9.42
N PRO A 171 -11.71 26.31 -9.95
CA PRO A 171 -12.63 26.75 -11.00
C PRO A 171 -13.44 27.99 -10.58
N SER A 172 -13.35 29.06 -11.38
CA SER A 172 -14.08 30.31 -11.17
C SER A 172 -15.11 30.55 -12.28
N ARG A 173 -16.20 31.23 -11.94
CA ARG A 173 -17.22 31.70 -12.90
C ARG A 173 -16.94 33.11 -13.42
N GLU A 174 -15.92 33.77 -12.88
CA GLU A 174 -15.58 35.15 -13.23
C GLU A 174 -14.99 35.24 -14.65
N PRO A 175 -15.47 36.16 -15.51
CA PRO A 175 -15.01 36.27 -16.89
C PRO A 175 -13.49 36.48 -17.06
N GLY A 176 -12.88 35.52 -17.76
CA GLY A 176 -11.46 35.50 -18.10
C GLY A 176 -10.52 35.35 -16.91
N VAL A 177 -11.01 34.79 -15.80
CA VAL A 177 -10.15 34.09 -14.85
C VAL A 177 -9.73 32.76 -15.47
N GLU A 178 -8.43 32.47 -15.45
CA GLU A 178 -7.84 31.25 -15.95
C GLU A 178 -7.68 30.24 -14.81
N LEU A 179 -8.14 29.00 -15.02
CA LEU A 179 -7.88 27.90 -14.10
C LEU A 179 -6.42 27.45 -14.23
N VAL A 180 -5.68 27.59 -13.14
CA VAL A 180 -4.25 27.31 -13.00
C VAL A 180 -4.06 26.43 -11.76
N PRO A 181 -4.30 25.10 -11.88
CA PRO A 181 -4.19 24.20 -10.73
C PRO A 181 -2.77 24.13 -10.19
N ASN A 182 -2.60 23.92 -8.89
CA ASN A 182 -1.29 24.07 -8.24
C ASN A 182 -0.28 22.97 -8.63
N ARG A 183 -0.74 21.76 -9.01
CA ARG A 183 0.10 20.64 -9.47
C ARG A 183 1.04 21.00 -10.61
N ARG A 184 0.65 21.96 -11.45
CA ARG A 184 1.44 22.38 -12.61
C ARG A 184 2.81 22.89 -12.20
N HIS A 185 2.94 23.42 -10.98
CA HIS A 185 4.20 23.94 -10.47
C HIS A 185 5.22 22.85 -10.20
N MET A 186 4.80 21.59 -10.05
CA MET A 186 5.70 20.45 -9.99
C MET A 186 6.11 19.93 -11.38
N TYR A 187 5.39 20.27 -12.43
CA TYR A 187 5.64 19.78 -13.79
C TYR A 187 7.06 20.11 -14.34
N PRO A 188 7.65 21.28 -14.04
CA PRO A 188 9.04 21.58 -14.39
C PRO A 188 10.05 20.53 -13.91
N LEU A 189 9.82 19.88 -12.77
CA LEU A 189 10.70 18.82 -12.26
C LEU A 189 10.75 17.64 -13.23
N LEU A 190 9.60 17.27 -13.81
CA LEU A 190 9.49 16.17 -14.75
C LEU A 190 10.01 16.57 -16.13
N ARG A 191 9.61 17.75 -16.61
CA ARG A 191 9.94 18.25 -17.95
C ARG A 191 11.43 18.54 -18.12
N LEU A 192 12.06 19.13 -17.10
CA LEU A 192 13.48 19.47 -17.11
C LEU A 192 14.37 18.34 -16.60
N ALA A 193 13.79 17.15 -16.40
CA ALA A 193 14.47 15.93 -15.97
C ALA A 193 15.19 15.98 -14.61
N TYR A 194 14.80 16.90 -13.71
CA TYR A 194 15.19 16.83 -12.29
C TYR A 194 14.59 15.61 -11.59
N VAL A 195 13.45 15.12 -12.10
CA VAL A 195 12.83 13.86 -11.71
C VAL A 195 12.45 13.13 -13.00
N SER A 196 13.14 12.04 -13.32
CA SER A 196 12.99 11.39 -14.63
C SER A 196 11.84 10.38 -14.71
N ASP A 197 11.33 9.91 -13.56
CA ASP A 197 10.30 8.87 -13.51
C ASP A 197 8.94 9.42 -13.05
N PRO A 198 7.92 9.50 -13.93
CA PRO A 198 6.58 9.98 -13.57
C PRO A 198 5.93 9.20 -12.42
N ARG A 199 6.35 7.95 -12.17
CA ARG A 199 5.85 7.13 -11.05
C ARG A 199 6.15 7.74 -9.68
N LEU A 200 7.19 8.56 -9.57
CA LEU A 200 7.54 9.23 -8.31
C LEU A 200 6.51 10.29 -7.90
N PHE A 201 5.67 10.76 -8.83
CA PHE A 201 4.59 11.71 -8.53
C PHE A 201 3.34 11.04 -7.98
N ILE A 202 3.34 9.71 -7.88
CA ILE A 202 2.19 8.91 -7.44
C ILE A 202 2.46 8.34 -6.05
N CYS A 203 1.50 8.43 -5.15
CA CYS A 203 1.58 7.80 -3.84
C CYS A 203 1.02 6.37 -3.94
N PRO A 204 1.77 5.32 -3.55
CA PRO A 204 1.28 3.94 -3.52
C PRO A 204 0.00 3.69 -2.70
N GLY A 205 -0.37 4.60 -1.80
CA GLY A 205 -1.64 4.55 -1.07
C GLY A 205 -2.87 4.99 -1.88
N GLN A 206 -2.65 5.64 -3.03
CA GLN A 206 -3.69 6.16 -3.91
C GLN A 206 -3.85 5.31 -5.17
N ARG A 207 -5.00 5.45 -5.84
CA ARG A 207 -5.30 4.79 -7.13
C ARG A 207 -5.04 5.69 -8.34
N ASP A 208 -4.13 6.65 -8.16
CA ASP A 208 -3.69 7.58 -9.20
C ASP A 208 -2.81 6.89 -10.24
N VAL A 209 -2.67 7.53 -11.41
CA VAL A 209 -1.99 6.93 -12.56
C VAL A 209 -0.87 7.84 -13.04
N PRO A 210 0.38 7.35 -13.14
CA PRO A 210 1.49 8.18 -13.59
C PRO A 210 1.27 8.69 -15.01
N MET A 211 1.72 9.91 -15.28
CA MET A 211 1.74 10.45 -16.63
C MET A 211 2.57 9.55 -17.57
N PRO A 212 2.06 9.18 -18.75
CA PRO A 212 2.84 8.42 -19.73
C PRO A 212 4.11 9.18 -20.14
N ARG A 213 5.27 8.52 -20.10
CA ARG A 213 6.58 9.13 -20.39
C ARG A 213 6.63 9.85 -21.74
N GLY A 214 6.01 9.28 -22.78
CA GLY A 214 5.96 9.89 -24.10
C GLY A 214 5.25 11.26 -24.17
N LEU A 215 4.35 11.54 -23.22
CA LEU A 215 3.63 12.82 -23.15
C LEU A 215 4.42 13.92 -22.43
N VAL A 216 5.46 13.57 -21.66
CA VAL A 216 6.22 14.55 -20.85
C VAL A 216 6.87 15.62 -21.72
N ALA A 217 7.48 15.24 -22.85
CA ALA A 217 8.11 16.22 -23.74
C ALA A 217 7.09 17.03 -24.57
N GLN A 218 5.85 16.56 -24.67
CA GLN A 218 4.82 17.10 -25.58
C GLN A 218 3.85 18.06 -24.88
N ARG A 219 3.94 18.19 -23.55
CA ARG A 219 3.01 18.96 -22.73
C ARG A 219 3.74 20.01 -21.91
N TRP A 220 2.97 20.93 -21.34
CA TRP A 220 3.45 22.01 -20.46
C TRP A 220 2.86 21.90 -19.05
N ASP A 221 2.04 20.87 -18.81
CA ASP A 221 1.35 20.58 -17.55
C ASP A 221 0.97 19.09 -17.49
N PHE A 222 0.62 18.62 -16.30
CA PHE A 222 -0.05 17.35 -16.06
C PHE A 222 -1.45 17.36 -16.68
N PRO A 223 -1.77 16.43 -17.60
CA PRO A 223 -3.06 16.39 -18.29
C PRO A 223 -4.26 16.23 -17.36
N GLU A 224 -4.11 15.47 -16.28
CA GLU A 224 -5.18 15.13 -15.36
C GLU A 224 -4.71 15.22 -13.92
N ALA A 225 -5.62 15.54 -13.00
CA ALA A 225 -5.34 15.58 -11.56
C ALA A 225 -4.72 14.26 -11.06
N ARG A 226 -5.21 13.11 -11.52
CA ARG A 226 -4.68 11.79 -11.12
C ARG A 226 -3.24 11.51 -11.56
N ASN A 227 -2.59 12.40 -12.32
CA ASN A 227 -1.18 12.25 -12.69
C ASN A 227 -0.21 12.72 -11.60
N VAL A 228 -0.71 13.30 -10.52
CA VAL A 228 0.06 13.70 -9.33
C VAL A 228 -0.77 13.41 -8.09
N SER A 229 -0.25 12.62 -7.15
CA SER A 229 -0.95 12.32 -5.89
C SER A 229 -0.66 13.32 -4.78
N TYR A 230 0.46 14.04 -4.87
CA TYR A 230 0.96 14.91 -3.81
C TYR A 230 0.40 16.32 -3.93
N ALA A 231 0.18 16.97 -2.80
CA ALA A 231 -0.13 18.39 -2.71
C ALA A 231 1.19 19.18 -2.58
N TYR A 232 1.28 20.31 -3.26
CA TYR A 232 2.47 21.17 -3.29
C TYR A 232 2.15 22.51 -2.65
N GLN A 233 3.17 23.24 -2.20
CA GLN A 233 2.99 24.60 -1.70
C GLN A 233 2.25 25.46 -2.71
N ASN A 234 1.23 26.16 -2.22
CA ASN A 234 0.45 27.09 -3.02
C ASN A 234 1.35 28.24 -3.47
N MET A 235 1.40 28.46 -4.78
CA MET A 235 2.23 29.51 -5.39
C MET A 235 1.42 30.77 -5.76
N ALA A 236 0.14 30.83 -5.37
CA ALA A 236 -0.63 32.07 -5.30
C ALA A 236 -0.14 32.90 -4.11
N GLY A 237 -0.06 34.22 -4.21
CA GLY A 237 0.39 35.06 -3.08
C GLY A 237 1.91 35.03 -2.84
N VAL A 238 2.32 35.01 -1.57
CA VAL A 238 3.74 35.04 -1.18
C VAL A 238 4.39 33.70 -1.46
N ARG A 239 5.42 33.70 -2.31
CA ARG A 239 6.12 32.47 -2.71
C ARG A 239 7.36 32.25 -1.86
N PRO A 240 7.51 31.08 -1.23
CA PRO A 240 8.76 30.74 -0.57
C PRO A 240 9.85 30.46 -1.59
N SER A 241 11.10 30.59 -1.14
CA SER A 241 12.31 30.22 -1.88
C SER A 241 13.07 29.17 -1.07
N ALA A 242 14.12 28.59 -1.66
CA ALA A 242 15.03 27.69 -0.94
C ALA A 242 15.78 28.36 0.23
N GLN A 243 15.66 29.68 0.40
CA GLN A 243 16.23 30.44 1.52
C GLN A 243 15.19 30.77 2.62
N SER A 244 13.91 30.41 2.41
CA SER A 244 12.86 30.56 3.43
C SER A 244 13.10 29.61 4.63
N ASP A 245 12.23 29.65 5.64
CA ASP A 245 12.39 28.82 6.84
C ASP A 245 12.51 27.32 6.43
N PRO A 246 13.60 26.64 6.78
CA PRO A 246 13.85 25.26 6.36
C PRO A 246 12.80 24.26 6.90
N ARG A 247 12.03 24.62 7.92
CA ARG A 247 10.93 23.82 8.46
C ARG A 247 9.66 23.90 7.62
N LEU A 248 9.56 24.87 6.70
CA LEU A 248 8.36 25.08 5.89
C LEU A 248 7.97 23.80 5.11
N PRO A 249 6.75 23.32 5.24
CA PRO A 249 6.24 22.25 4.39
C PRO A 249 6.15 22.68 2.93
N ILE A 250 6.61 21.84 2.01
CA ILE A 250 6.57 22.11 0.56
C ILE A 250 5.83 21.06 -0.24
N LEU A 251 5.81 19.81 0.20
CA LEU A 251 5.03 18.73 -0.39
C LEU A 251 4.40 17.88 0.72
N ALA A 252 3.25 17.31 0.45
CA ALA A 252 2.63 16.31 1.31
C ALA A 252 1.80 15.31 0.50
N ASP A 253 1.33 14.25 1.15
CA ASP A 253 0.26 13.42 0.60
C ASP A 253 -0.99 14.26 0.24
N ASN A 254 -1.93 13.69 -0.51
CA ASN A 254 -3.04 14.45 -1.11
C ASN A 254 -3.82 15.32 -0.09
N ASN A 255 -4.11 16.57 -0.47
CA ASN A 255 -4.91 17.49 0.34
C ASN A 255 -6.33 16.90 0.55
N PRO A 256 -6.83 16.83 1.80
CA PRO A 256 -8.15 16.23 2.09
C PRO A 256 -9.34 17.18 1.89
N LEU A 257 -9.08 18.47 1.74
CA LEU A 257 -10.08 19.54 1.65
C LEU A 257 -10.42 19.91 0.21
N PHE A 258 -9.48 19.72 -0.72
CA PHE A 258 -9.66 20.06 -2.13
C PHE A 258 -9.30 18.89 -3.05
N ASP A 259 -10.09 18.71 -4.11
CA ASP A 259 -9.78 17.83 -5.24
C ASP A 259 -9.69 18.65 -6.52
N ASP A 260 -8.47 18.88 -7.01
CA ASP A 260 -8.19 19.75 -8.16
C ASP A 260 -8.85 21.14 -8.01
N GLY A 261 -8.59 21.78 -6.87
CA GLY A 261 -9.15 23.08 -6.49
C GLY A 261 -10.63 23.07 -6.09
N LEU A 262 -11.38 21.97 -6.27
CA LEU A 262 -12.78 21.91 -5.85
C LEU A 262 -12.90 21.52 -4.37
N PRO A 263 -13.63 22.29 -3.54
CA PRO A 263 -13.80 21.96 -2.12
C PRO A 263 -14.59 20.66 -1.94
N LEU A 264 -14.11 19.82 -1.03
CA LEU A 264 -14.71 18.53 -0.67
C LEU A 264 -15.61 18.60 0.58
N PHE A 265 -15.66 19.76 1.25
CA PHE A 265 -16.38 20.00 2.50
C PHE A 265 -17.66 20.86 2.34
N ASP A 266 -18.02 21.24 1.11
CA ASP A 266 -19.29 21.91 0.81
C ASP A 266 -20.47 20.92 0.92
N ALA A 267 -21.64 21.41 1.31
CA ALA A 267 -22.85 20.71 1.79
C ALA A 267 -23.41 19.57 0.91
N ARG A 268 -22.82 19.33 -0.27
CA ARG A 268 -23.17 18.26 -1.21
C ARG A 268 -22.18 17.08 -1.20
N ARG A 269 -21.01 17.22 -0.57
CA ARG A 269 -19.97 16.17 -0.49
C ARG A 269 -19.65 15.93 0.98
N ILE A 270 -20.25 14.87 1.50
CA ILE A 270 -20.31 14.57 2.92
C ILE A 270 -18.93 14.12 3.43
N ARG A 271 -18.22 15.00 4.15
CA ARG A 271 -17.24 14.62 5.18
C ARG A 271 -17.55 15.36 6.47
N TRP A 272 -18.02 14.60 7.46
CA TRP A 272 -18.29 15.09 8.81
C TRP A 272 -16.95 15.19 9.55
N GLY A 273 -16.54 16.41 9.88
CA GLY A 273 -15.33 16.68 10.66
C GLY A 273 -14.88 18.14 10.54
N ASP A 274 -14.12 18.61 11.52
CA ASP A 274 -13.47 19.92 11.46
C ASP A 274 -12.37 19.90 10.37
N PRO A 275 -12.46 20.72 9.30
CA PRO A 275 -11.45 20.81 8.25
C PRO A 275 -10.04 21.06 8.80
N ALA A 276 -9.92 21.79 9.91
CA ALA A 276 -8.64 22.08 10.56
C ALA A 276 -8.00 20.84 11.20
N GLN A 277 -8.72 19.73 11.34
CA GLN A 277 -8.21 18.46 11.88
C GLN A 277 -8.08 17.38 10.82
N ALA A 278 -8.38 17.68 9.55
CA ALA A 278 -8.39 16.70 8.48
C ALA A 278 -6.97 16.26 8.09
N ASN A 279 -6.76 14.94 8.02
CA ASN A 279 -5.55 14.32 7.47
C ASN A 279 -5.80 13.82 6.04
N SER A 280 -4.71 13.56 5.31
CA SER A 280 -4.77 13.07 3.94
C SER A 280 -5.55 11.77 3.81
N ASN A 281 -6.24 11.63 2.69
CA ASN A 281 -6.99 10.43 2.35
C ASN A 281 -6.12 9.30 1.78
N ALA A 282 -4.86 9.57 1.48
CA ALA A 282 -3.93 8.58 0.91
C ALA A 282 -3.73 7.35 1.80
N HIS A 283 -3.90 7.52 3.11
CA HIS A 283 -3.70 6.48 4.10
C HIS A 283 -4.90 6.41 5.07
N GLY A 284 -6.11 6.52 4.52
CA GLY A 284 -7.36 6.34 5.28
C GLY A 284 -7.61 7.41 6.34
N GLY A 285 -6.95 8.57 6.28
CA GLY A 285 -7.07 9.63 7.29
C GLY A 285 -6.20 9.42 8.54
N ALA A 286 -5.36 8.38 8.59
CA ALA A 286 -4.50 8.10 9.74
C ALA A 286 -3.34 9.11 9.91
N GLY A 287 -3.00 9.84 8.84
CA GLY A 287 -1.90 10.78 8.77
C GLY A 287 -1.43 11.00 7.34
N GLN A 288 -0.30 11.68 7.19
CA GLN A 288 0.31 12.00 5.91
C GLN A 288 1.83 12.06 6.03
N ASN A 289 2.52 11.78 4.93
CA ASN A 289 3.90 12.18 4.75
C ASN A 289 3.97 13.67 4.43
N LEU A 290 4.96 14.33 5.02
CA LEU A 290 5.25 15.75 4.85
C LEU A 290 6.72 15.90 4.47
N LEU A 291 7.00 16.59 3.38
CA LEU A 291 8.34 17.02 3.00
C LEU A 291 8.52 18.49 3.40
N THR A 292 9.57 18.76 4.17
CA THR A 292 9.97 20.13 4.51
C THR A 292 10.94 20.70 3.49
N LEU A 293 11.10 22.03 3.49
CA LEU A 293 12.01 22.75 2.62
C LEU A 293 13.47 22.31 2.82
N ARG A 294 13.85 21.84 4.01
CA ARG A 294 15.17 21.24 4.28
C ARG A 294 15.39 19.91 3.57
N GLY A 295 14.33 19.26 3.09
CA GLY A 295 14.39 17.94 2.45
C GLY A 295 14.11 16.77 3.41
N GLU A 296 13.64 17.03 4.63
CA GLU A 296 13.23 15.98 5.55
C GLU A 296 11.82 15.51 5.21
N VAL A 297 11.62 14.18 5.17
CA VAL A 297 10.29 13.57 5.02
C VAL A 297 9.88 12.92 6.33
N ILE A 298 8.79 13.39 6.92
CA ILE A 298 8.26 12.90 8.19
C ILE A 298 6.82 12.41 8.03
N TRP A 299 6.47 11.38 8.79
CA TRP A 299 5.08 10.96 8.96
C TRP A 299 4.45 11.77 10.08
N ILE A 300 3.37 12.47 9.79
CA ILE A 300 2.61 13.28 10.75
C ILE A 300 1.18 12.77 10.87
N THR A 301 0.60 12.92 12.05
CA THR A 301 -0.78 12.48 12.37
C THR A 301 -1.73 13.64 12.63
N THR A 302 -1.25 14.88 12.53
CA THR A 302 -2.04 16.11 12.63
C THR A 302 -1.63 17.07 11.53
N PRO A 303 -2.52 17.96 11.06
CA PRO A 303 -2.19 18.92 10.01
C PRO A 303 -1.44 20.16 10.50
N THR A 304 -1.32 20.38 11.81
CA THR A 304 -0.68 21.54 12.44
C THR A 304 0.84 21.39 12.58
N GLN A 305 1.50 20.99 11.49
CA GLN A 305 2.95 20.73 11.42
C GLN A 305 3.68 21.72 10.50
N GLY A 306 3.00 22.82 10.15
CA GLY A 306 3.63 23.99 9.55
C GLY A 306 4.53 24.71 10.55
N VAL A 307 5.19 25.77 10.05
CA VAL A 307 6.05 26.62 10.90
C VAL A 307 5.21 27.18 12.05
N ASP A 308 5.73 27.06 13.27
CA ASP A 308 5.10 27.55 14.50
C ASP A 308 3.68 27.00 14.76
N GLY A 309 3.41 25.79 14.27
CA GLY A 309 2.14 25.07 14.48
C GLY A 309 1.06 25.39 13.43
N ASP A 310 1.44 26.06 12.35
CA ASP A 310 0.53 26.40 11.26
C ASP A 310 -0.09 25.15 10.60
N ASN A 311 -1.31 25.29 10.07
CA ASN A 311 -2.04 24.21 9.46
C ASN A 311 -1.68 24.07 7.99
N ILE A 312 -1.15 22.91 7.58
CA ILE A 312 -0.66 22.71 6.20
C ILE A 312 -1.75 22.72 5.11
N TRP A 313 -3.04 22.64 5.47
CA TRP A 313 -4.14 22.57 4.51
C TRP A 313 -5.02 23.83 4.43
N THR A 314 -5.04 24.65 5.47
CA THR A 314 -6.00 25.75 5.62
C THR A 314 -5.29 27.07 5.80
N LEU A 315 -5.79 28.13 5.17
CA LEU A 315 -5.32 29.48 5.44
C LEU A 315 -5.98 30.06 6.68
N ASN A 316 -5.18 30.77 7.49
CA ASN A 316 -5.68 31.50 8.64
C ASN A 316 -6.67 32.59 8.20
N HIS A 317 -7.79 32.70 8.90
CA HIS A 317 -8.85 33.69 8.67
C HIS A 317 -9.55 33.64 7.30
N VAL A 318 -9.43 32.53 6.55
CA VAL A 318 -10.16 32.30 5.30
C VAL A 318 -11.30 31.32 5.55
N THR A 319 -12.54 31.78 5.41
CA THR A 319 -13.74 30.95 5.57
C THR A 319 -14.37 30.56 4.23
N GLU A 320 -14.08 31.31 3.17
CA GLU A 320 -14.56 31.06 1.81
C GLU A 320 -13.37 31.16 0.85
N TYR A 321 -13.24 30.15 -0.02
CA TYR A 321 -12.16 30.06 -0.99
C TYR A 321 -12.68 30.45 -2.38
N THR A 322 -12.02 31.43 -2.99
CA THR A 322 -12.29 31.94 -4.34
C THR A 322 -11.30 31.38 -5.37
N GLY A 323 -10.25 30.69 -4.92
CA GLY A 323 -9.19 30.16 -5.77
C GLY A 323 -8.02 31.12 -5.99
N ARG A 324 -8.07 32.29 -5.36
CA ARG A 324 -7.03 33.33 -5.46
C ARG A 324 -6.24 33.49 -4.17
N GLU A 325 -6.69 32.86 -3.10
CA GLU A 325 -6.03 32.87 -1.82
C GLU A 325 -4.70 32.14 -1.91
N GLY A 326 -3.74 32.58 -1.10
CA GLY A 326 -2.43 31.96 -1.01
C GLY A 326 -1.71 32.39 0.25
N PRO A 327 -0.50 31.87 0.49
CA PRO A 327 0.27 32.21 1.67
C PRO A 327 0.42 33.72 1.81
N GLN A 328 0.12 34.23 3.00
CA GLN A 328 0.25 35.64 3.33
C GLN A 328 1.66 35.99 3.82
N THR A 329 2.39 34.99 4.30
CA THR A 329 3.76 35.12 4.79
C THR A 329 4.65 34.02 4.22
N PRO A 330 5.99 34.17 4.23
CA PRO A 330 6.91 33.13 3.75
C PRO A 330 6.88 31.82 4.55
N THR A 331 6.22 31.80 5.71
CA THR A 331 6.13 30.64 6.62
C THR A 331 4.72 30.02 6.66
N ASP A 332 3.75 30.65 5.99
CA ASP A 332 2.36 30.21 5.91
C ASP A 332 2.26 28.97 4.99
N ALA A 333 1.92 27.85 5.59
CA ALA A 333 1.85 26.56 4.95
C ALA A 333 0.46 26.39 4.33
N HIS A 334 0.39 26.33 3.01
CA HIS A 334 -0.86 26.03 2.33
C HIS A 334 -0.55 25.11 1.16
N LEU A 335 -0.68 23.81 1.40
CA LEU A 335 -0.39 22.78 0.40
C LEU A 335 -1.67 22.42 -0.35
N LEU A 336 -1.68 22.56 -1.67
CA LEU A 336 -2.79 22.10 -2.52
C LEU A 336 -2.31 21.53 -3.85
N LYS A 337 -3.22 20.87 -4.54
CA LYS A 337 -2.98 20.11 -5.78
C LYS A 337 -3.57 20.81 -7.00
#